data_AF-A0A966W4R6-F1
#
_entry.id   AF-A0A966W4R6-F1
#
_cell.length_a   1.000
_cell.length_b   1.000
_cell.length_c   1.000
_cell.angle_alpha   90.00
_cell.angle_beta   90.00
_cell.angle_gamma   90.00
#
_symmetry.space_group_name_H-M   'P 1'
#
loop_
_entity.id
_entity.type
_entity.pdbx_description
1 polymer ?
#
loop_
_entity_poly.entity_id
_entity_poly.type
_entity_poly.pdbx_seq_one_letter_code
_entity_poly.pdbx_strand_id
1 'polypeptide(L)'
;MSTRNYIVSVTPKLPEAEVASVVASSVEQKDRTHSPDWLTVHWDGRTYHFTGPVQRGIVAALWLAWESGCPDVLDSALLEEACSDGSRVQDVLKRHPALGTLIVRSSTRGGPAGAWRLAV
;
A
#
# COMPACT_ATOMS: atom_id res chain seq x y z
N MET A 1 29.01 47.43 26.43
CA MET A 1 27.59 47.82 26.53
C MET A 1 26.86 47.14 25.36
N SER A 2 26.39 45.91 25.53
CA SER A 2 25.08 45.47 26.05
C SER A 2 24.10 45.16 24.92
N THR A 3 23.84 43.86 24.80
CA THR A 3 23.06 43.04 23.87
C THR A 3 21.60 43.47 23.71
N ARG A 4 20.96 43.16 22.56
CA ARG A 4 19.78 42.25 22.50
C ARG A 4 19.25 42.02 21.08
N ASN A 5 19.23 40.74 20.71
CA ASN A 5 18.43 40.16 19.63
C ASN A 5 16.94 40.41 19.88
N TYR A 6 16.21 40.82 18.85
CA TYR A 6 14.75 40.90 18.86
C TYR A 6 14.20 39.66 18.13
N ILE A 7 13.71 38.69 18.90
CA ILE A 7 12.94 37.55 18.39
C ILE A 7 11.48 37.98 18.51
N VAL A 8 10.79 38.15 17.38
CA VAL A 8 9.37 38.49 17.37
C VAL A 8 8.57 37.23 17.71
N SER A 9 8.06 37.16 18.94
CA SER A 9 7.11 36.14 19.36
C SER A 9 5.74 36.44 18.74
N VAL A 10 5.40 35.76 17.64
CA VAL A 10 4.03 35.73 17.12
C VAL A 10 3.31 34.56 17.79
N THR A 11 2.48 34.87 18.79
CA THR A 11 1.48 33.92 19.28
C THR A 11 0.17 34.23 18.54
N PRO A 12 -0.35 33.36 17.65
CA PRO A 12 -1.68 33.56 17.09
C PRO A 12 -2.74 33.09 18.11
N LYS A 13 -3.46 34.05 18.68
CA LYS A 13 -4.69 33.89 19.43
C LYS A 13 -5.86 33.80 18.44
N LEU A 14 -6.31 32.59 18.10
CA LEU A 14 -7.56 32.34 17.37
C LEU A 14 -8.26 31.08 17.96
N PRO A 15 -9.60 31.06 17.97
CA PRO A 15 -10.43 30.39 18.98
C PRO A 15 -10.49 28.85 18.87
N GLU A 16 -10.54 28.21 20.03
CA GLU A 16 -10.49 26.76 20.34
C GLU A 16 -11.56 25.87 19.65
N ALA A 17 -12.47 26.43 18.85
CA ALA A 17 -13.59 25.70 18.24
C ALA A 17 -13.34 25.20 16.80
N GLU A 18 -12.32 25.70 16.09
CA GLU A 18 -11.97 25.20 14.74
C GLU A 18 -10.85 24.15 14.72
N VAL A 19 -10.28 23.83 15.88
CA VAL A 19 -9.32 22.72 15.99
C VAL A 19 -10.00 21.36 16.10
N ALA A 20 -11.31 21.29 16.31
CA ALA A 20 -12.04 20.02 16.47
C ALA A 20 -12.37 19.32 15.14
N SER A 21 -12.51 20.03 14.02
CA SER A 21 -12.87 19.40 12.74
C SER A 21 -11.67 18.81 11.98
N VAL A 22 -10.44 19.21 12.32
CA VAL A 22 -9.22 18.65 11.72
C VAL A 22 -8.64 17.48 12.52
N VAL A 23 -8.99 17.34 13.81
CA VAL A 23 -8.44 16.28 14.68
C VAL A 23 -9.38 15.09 14.88
N ALA A 24 -10.61 15.14 14.36
CA ALA A 24 -11.56 14.03 14.40
C ALA A 24 -11.47 13.06 13.19
N SER A 25 -10.51 13.24 12.28
CA SER A 25 -10.21 12.27 11.21
C SER A 25 -9.18 11.21 11.63
N SER A 26 -8.63 11.30 12.84
CA SER A 26 -7.40 10.59 13.25
C SER A 26 -7.62 9.30 14.05
N VAL A 27 -8.77 8.64 13.98
CA VAL A 27 -8.91 7.32 14.63
C VAL A 27 -9.68 6.39 13.70
N GLU A 28 -8.97 5.39 13.17
CA GLU A 28 -9.40 4.36 12.20
C GLU A 28 -9.20 4.61 10.69
N GLN A 29 -8.32 5.53 10.27
CA GLN A 29 -7.75 5.39 8.92
C GLN A 29 -6.73 4.25 8.93
N LYS A 30 -7.20 3.07 8.49
CA LYS A 30 -6.39 1.91 8.07
C LYS A 30 -5.51 2.34 6.90
N ASP A 31 -4.46 3.12 7.15
CA ASP A 31 -3.57 3.57 6.10
C ASP A 31 -2.83 2.35 5.54
N ARG A 32 -3.26 1.98 4.33
CA ARG A 32 -2.58 1.04 3.46
C ARG A 32 -1.33 1.77 2.97
N THR A 33 -0.17 1.33 3.41
CA THR A 33 1.11 2.00 3.13
C THR A 33 2.15 0.97 2.73
N HIS A 34 3.14 1.36 1.93
CA HIS A 34 4.25 0.49 1.57
C HIS A 34 5.59 1.23 1.65
N SER A 35 6.68 0.48 1.77
CA SER A 35 8.02 1.02 1.61
C SER A 35 8.32 1.30 0.13
N PRO A 36 9.20 2.27 -0.19
CA PRO A 36 9.50 2.63 -1.59
C PRO A 36 10.17 1.50 -2.38
N ASP A 37 10.78 0.54 -1.69
CA ASP A 37 11.41 -0.66 -2.21
C ASP A 37 10.51 -1.90 -2.12
N TRP A 38 9.26 -1.74 -1.70
CA TRP A 38 8.24 -2.80 -1.56
C TRP A 38 8.64 -3.98 -0.66
N LEU A 39 9.71 -3.83 0.14
CA LEU A 39 10.10 -4.82 1.13
C LEU A 39 9.03 -5.00 2.20
N THR A 40 8.33 -3.92 2.55
CA THR A 40 7.35 -3.92 3.63
C THR A 40 6.05 -3.28 3.13
N VAL A 41 4.93 -3.99 3.33
CA VAL A 41 3.60 -3.48 3.02
C VAL A 41 2.70 -3.60 4.23
N HIS A 42 2.12 -2.48 4.62
CA HIS A 42 1.09 -2.37 5.64
C HIS A 42 -0.27 -2.38 4.95
N TRP A 43 -1.08 -3.37 5.30
CA TRP A 43 -2.43 -3.52 4.77
C TRP A 43 -3.38 -3.97 5.86
N ASP A 44 -4.43 -3.18 6.08
CA ASP A 44 -5.51 -3.53 7.02
C ASP A 44 -5.03 -3.84 8.44
N GLY A 45 -4.02 -3.12 8.92
CA GLY A 45 -3.40 -3.34 10.24
C GLY A 45 -2.43 -4.52 10.32
N ARG A 46 -2.09 -5.14 9.17
CA ARG A 46 -1.09 -6.21 9.07
C ARG A 46 0.11 -5.76 8.25
N THR A 47 1.30 -6.18 8.68
CA THR A 47 2.54 -5.93 7.95
C THR A 47 3.00 -7.21 7.27
N TYR A 48 3.34 -7.09 5.99
CA TYR A 48 3.86 -8.16 5.14
C TYR A 48 5.27 -7.82 4.68
N HIS A 49 6.15 -8.82 4.66
CA HIS A 49 7.56 -8.66 4.29
C HIS A 49 7.91 -9.48 3.06
N PHE A 50 8.22 -8.81 1.95
CA PHE A 50 8.55 -9.45 0.68
C PHE A 50 10.06 -9.44 0.47
N THR A 51 10.69 -10.62 0.44
CA THR A 51 12.16 -10.74 0.35
C THR A 51 12.65 -10.96 -1.08
N GLY A 52 11.81 -11.53 -1.96
CA GLY A 52 12.17 -11.78 -3.35
C GLY A 52 11.96 -10.57 -4.27
N PRO A 53 12.85 -10.31 -5.25
CA PRO A 53 12.62 -9.25 -6.25
C PRO A 53 11.31 -9.45 -7.02
N VAL A 54 11.00 -10.69 -7.41
CA VAL A 54 9.76 -11.01 -8.12
C VAL A 54 8.53 -10.77 -7.25
N GLN A 55 8.57 -11.13 -5.97
CA GLN A 55 7.45 -10.92 -5.04
C GLN A 55 7.14 -9.43 -4.88
N ARG A 56 8.19 -8.61 -4.76
CA ARG A 56 8.08 -7.15 -4.69
C ARG A 56 7.48 -6.55 -5.96
N GLY A 57 7.94 -7.01 -7.14
CA GLY A 57 7.39 -6.58 -8.43
C GLY A 57 5.90 -6.88 -8.56
N ILE A 58 5.48 -8.10 -8.18
CA ILE A 58 4.06 -8.49 -8.19
C ILE A 58 3.22 -7.55 -7.30
N VAL A 59 3.69 -7.26 -6.10
CA VAL A 59 2.96 -6.40 -5.15
C VAL A 59 2.89 -4.97 -5.66
N ALA A 60 3.99 -4.43 -6.19
CA ALA A 60 4.03 -3.11 -6.79
C ALA A 60 3.02 -2.97 -7.94
N ALA A 61 3.00 -3.94 -8.86
CA ALA A 61 2.07 -3.95 -9.98
C ALA A 61 0.60 -4.02 -9.53
N LEU A 62 0.29 -4.88 -8.54
CA LEU A 62 -1.04 -4.98 -7.95
C LEU A 62 -1.45 -3.70 -7.22
N TRP A 63 -0.51 -3.02 -6.57
CA TRP A 63 -0.77 -1.76 -5.90
C TRP A 63 -1.13 -0.65 -6.88
N LEU A 64 -0.35 -0.50 -7.94
CA LEU A 64 -0.62 0.48 -9.01
C LEU A 64 -1.97 0.20 -9.70
N ALA A 65 -2.28 -1.06 -9.94
CA ALA A 65 -3.56 -1.49 -10.49
C ALA A 65 -4.73 -1.13 -9.55
N TRP A 66 -4.54 -1.30 -8.24
CA TRP A 66 -5.51 -0.90 -7.23
C TRP A 66 -5.70 0.63 -7.18
N GLU A 67 -4.61 1.40 -7.19
CA GLU A 67 -4.66 2.88 -7.19
C GLU A 67 -5.29 3.46 -8.45
N SER A 68 -5.08 2.82 -9.61
CA SER A 68 -5.68 3.23 -10.88
C SER A 68 -7.16 2.84 -11.04
N GLY A 69 -7.73 2.11 -10.07
CA GLY A 69 -9.13 1.66 -10.11
C GLY A 69 -9.37 0.40 -10.95
N CYS A 70 -8.32 -0.24 -11.43
CA CYS A 70 -8.35 -1.49 -12.20
C CYS A 70 -7.67 -2.62 -11.41
N PRO A 71 -8.21 -3.06 -10.25
CA PRO A 71 -7.48 -3.87 -9.29
C PRO A 71 -7.19 -5.31 -9.75
N ASP A 72 -7.85 -5.79 -10.80
CA ASP A 72 -7.73 -7.15 -11.30
C ASP A 72 -6.63 -7.23 -12.38
N VAL A 73 -5.54 -7.94 -12.10
CA VAL A 73 -4.39 -8.10 -13.00
C VAL A 73 -4.10 -9.57 -13.26
N LEU A 74 -3.86 -9.94 -14.53
CA LEU A 74 -3.56 -11.33 -14.92
C LEU A 74 -2.19 -11.80 -14.43
N ASP A 75 -2.05 -13.12 -14.23
CA ASP A 75 -0.79 -13.75 -13.81
C ASP A 75 0.36 -13.39 -14.75
N SER A 76 0.11 -13.45 -16.07
CA SER A 76 1.12 -13.18 -17.09
C SER A 76 1.64 -11.74 -17.00
N ALA A 77 0.73 -10.76 -16.91
CA ALA A 77 1.10 -9.36 -16.78
C ALA A 77 1.90 -9.09 -15.49
N LEU A 78 1.51 -9.70 -14.37
CA LEU A 78 2.26 -9.57 -13.11
C LEU A 78 3.65 -10.18 -13.16
N LEU A 79 3.81 -11.31 -13.86
CA LEU A 79 5.10 -11.97 -14.00
C LEU A 79 6.01 -11.23 -14.99
N GLU A 80 5.45 -10.67 -16.05
CA GLU A 80 6.16 -9.80 -17.01
C GLU A 80 6.68 -8.54 -16.32
N GLU A 81 5.82 -7.81 -15.59
CA GLU A 81 6.21 -6.61 -14.83
C GLU A 81 7.24 -6.93 -13.73
N ALA A 82 7.15 -8.11 -13.12
CA ALA A 82 8.11 -8.56 -12.13
C ALA A 82 9.40 -9.18 -12.73
N CYS A 83 9.57 -9.13 -14.06
CA CYS A 83 10.68 -9.73 -14.81
C CYS A 83 10.97 -11.18 -14.37
N SER A 84 9.94 -12.01 -14.26
CA SER A 84 10.04 -13.38 -13.78
C SER A 84 9.91 -14.41 -14.89
N ASP A 85 10.83 -15.38 -14.92
CA ASP A 85 10.68 -16.61 -15.69
C ASP A 85 9.70 -17.63 -15.05
N GLY A 86 9.10 -17.27 -13.92
CA GLY A 86 8.14 -18.11 -13.22
C GLY A 86 6.86 -18.29 -14.04
N SER A 87 6.23 -19.47 -13.93
CA SER A 87 5.01 -19.76 -14.70
C SER A 87 3.73 -19.31 -14.01
N ARG A 88 3.73 -19.11 -12.68
CA ARG A 88 2.54 -18.78 -11.89
C ARG A 88 2.86 -17.92 -10.67
N VAL A 89 2.08 -16.86 -10.46
CA VAL A 89 2.13 -16.00 -9.25
C VAL A 89 1.94 -16.83 -7.97
N GLN A 90 1.06 -17.84 -8.02
CA GLN A 90 0.81 -18.73 -6.88
C GLN A 90 2.08 -19.50 -6.45
N ASP A 91 2.95 -19.88 -7.38
CA ASP A 91 4.18 -20.61 -7.05
C ASP A 91 5.23 -19.67 -6.42
N VAL A 92 5.32 -18.43 -6.91
CA VAL A 92 6.20 -17.38 -6.36
C VAL A 92 5.81 -17.00 -4.92
N LEU A 93 4.51 -16.99 -4.61
CA LEU A 93 3.95 -16.61 -3.31
C LEU A 93 3.53 -17.80 -2.44
N LYS A 94 3.81 -19.05 -2.86
CA LYS A 94 3.24 -20.28 -2.26
C LYS A 94 3.40 -20.40 -0.74
N ARG A 95 4.49 -19.87 -0.19
CA ARG A 95 4.81 -19.92 1.25
C ARG A 95 4.69 -18.55 1.93
N HIS A 96 4.18 -17.54 1.22
CA HIS A 96 4.12 -16.18 1.71
C HIS A 96 2.76 -15.89 2.35
N PRO A 97 2.71 -15.30 3.58
CA PRO A 97 1.46 -15.08 4.30
C PRO A 97 0.50 -14.10 3.59
N ALA A 98 1.02 -13.27 2.68
CA ALA A 98 0.20 -12.37 1.86
C ALA A 98 -0.74 -13.12 0.91
N LEU A 99 -0.40 -14.35 0.48
CA LEU A 99 -1.23 -15.10 -0.45
C LEU A 99 -2.53 -15.55 0.23
N GLY A 100 -3.67 -15.17 -0.34
CA GLY A 100 -4.99 -15.44 0.21
C GLY A 100 -5.43 -14.49 1.34
N THR A 101 -4.58 -13.57 1.78
CA THR A 101 -4.95 -12.54 2.77
C THR A 101 -4.87 -11.13 2.19
N LEU A 102 -3.70 -10.75 1.67
CA LEU A 102 -3.47 -9.48 0.99
C LEU A 102 -3.66 -9.63 -0.52
N ILE A 103 -3.09 -10.69 -1.11
CA ILE A 103 -3.15 -10.97 -2.54
C ILE A 103 -4.13 -12.12 -2.74
N VAL A 104 -5.28 -11.82 -3.33
CA VAL A 104 -6.37 -12.78 -3.53
C VAL A 104 -6.60 -13.01 -5.01
N ARG A 105 -7.08 -14.21 -5.36
CA ARG A 105 -7.59 -14.44 -6.70
C ARG A 105 -8.83 -13.60 -6.92
N SER A 106 -8.89 -12.93 -8.07
CA SER A 106 -10.12 -12.33 -8.53
C SER A 106 -11.11 -13.45 -8.85
N SER A 107 -12.26 -13.42 -8.18
CA SER A 107 -13.32 -14.42 -8.34
C SER A 107 -14.49 -13.91 -9.17
N THR A 108 -14.29 -12.82 -9.93
CA THR A 108 -15.33 -12.23 -10.77
C THR A 108 -15.91 -13.31 -11.69
N ARG A 109 -17.20 -13.65 -11.48
CA ARG A 109 -17.88 -14.72 -12.23
C ARG A 109 -17.90 -14.34 -13.71
N GLY A 110 -17.23 -15.12 -14.55
CA GLY A 110 -17.04 -14.83 -15.98
C GLY A 110 -15.83 -13.96 -16.31
N GLY A 111 -15.04 -13.55 -15.30
CA GLY A 111 -13.76 -12.89 -15.48
C GLY A 111 -12.65 -13.85 -15.93
N PRO A 112 -11.53 -13.33 -16.42
CA PRO A 112 -10.44 -14.15 -16.91
C PRO A 112 -9.84 -14.98 -15.76
N ALA A 113 -9.79 -16.29 -15.95
CA ALA A 113 -9.21 -17.21 -14.98
C ALA A 113 -7.72 -16.86 -14.79
N GLY A 114 -7.31 -16.68 -13.53
CA GLY A 114 -5.92 -16.35 -13.19
C GLY A 114 -5.70 -14.89 -12.77
N ALA A 115 -6.69 -14.01 -12.86
CA ALA A 115 -6.54 -12.66 -12.33
C ALA A 115 -6.32 -12.63 -10.79
N TRP A 116 -5.49 -11.70 -10.34
CA TRP A 116 -5.13 -11.42 -8.97
C TRP A 116 -5.44 -9.97 -8.63
N ARG A 117 -5.76 -9.71 -7.37
CA ARG A 117 -6.01 -8.36 -6.85
C ARG A 117 -5.59 -8.24 -5.40
N LEU A 118 -5.42 -7.01 -4.92
CA LEU A 118 -5.32 -6.75 -3.49
C LEU A 118 -6.70 -6.91 -2.82
N ALA A 119 -6.70 -7.51 -1.63
CA ALA A 119 -7.92 -7.75 -0.85
C ALA A 119 -8.48 -6.41 -0.35
N VAL A 120 -9.65 -6.03 -0.83
CA VAL A 120 -10.35 -4.81 -0.42
C VAL A 120 -11.28 -5.04 0.75
#